data_AF-A0A969JG93-F1
#
_entry.id   AF-A0A969JG93-F1
#
_cell.length_a   1.000
_cell.length_b   1.000
_cell.length_c   1.000
_cell.angle_alpha   90.00
_cell.angle_beta   90.00
_cell.angle_gamma   90.00
#
_symmetry.space_group_name_H-M   'P 1'
#
loop_
_entity.id
_entity.type
_entity.pdbx_description
1 polymer ?
#
loop_
_entity_poly.entity_id
_entity_poly.type
_entity_poly.pdbx_seq_one_letter_code
_entity_poly.pdbx_strand_id
1 'polypeptide(L)'
;MIYYVLFIMVILTALEQAKIDTRIISTNLLIIIGAIMLAAAISYGFASREVLSNILAGFFNKRTFQKGMTIEIDGVRGIIVEMTNVAITLQVSENERVVVPSHHLLTSKVKIIKPS
;
A
#
# COMPACT_ATOMS: atom_id res chain seq x y z
N MET A 1 5.08 -25.50 -1.73
CA MET A 1 3.78 -25.18 -2.37
C MET A 1 3.90 -24.98 -3.87
N ILE A 2 4.71 -24.02 -4.36
CA ILE A 2 4.86 -23.76 -5.82
C ILE A 2 5.31 -25.01 -6.61
N TYR A 3 6.21 -25.81 -6.02
CA TYR A 3 6.69 -27.07 -6.61
C TYR A 3 5.55 -28.06 -6.89
N TYR A 4 4.62 -28.24 -5.94
CA TYR A 4 3.51 -29.17 -6.10
C TYR A 4 2.51 -28.70 -7.17
N VAL A 5 2.27 -27.40 -7.27
CA VAL A 5 1.42 -26.82 -8.33
C VAL A 5 2.04 -27.06 -9.70
N LEU A 6 3.34 -26.81 -9.84
CA LEU A 6 4.07 -27.08 -11.09
C LEU A 6 4.07 -28.57 -11.45
N PHE A 7 4.30 -29.44 -10.46
CA PHE A 7 4.29 -30.88 -10.67
C PHE A 7 2.92 -31.40 -11.14
N ILE A 8 1.83 -30.93 -10.53
CA ILE A 8 0.47 -31.26 -10.95
C ILE A 8 0.20 -30.77 -12.38
N MET A 9 0.64 -29.55 -12.73
CA MET A 9 0.49 -29.02 -14.09
C MET A 9 1.23 -29.88 -15.12
N VAL A 10 2.48 -30.24 -14.85
CA VAL A 10 3.27 -31.11 -15.74
C VAL A 10 2.61 -32.47 -15.93
N ILE A 11 2.08 -33.08 -14.86
CA ILE A 11 1.35 -34.35 -14.94
C ILE A 11 0.09 -34.19 -15.79
N LEU A 12 -0.72 -33.16 -15.55
CA LEU A 12 -1.96 -32.95 -16.31
C LEU A 12 -1.67 -32.76 -17.81
N THR A 13 -0.64 -31.99 -18.15
CA THR A 13 -0.18 -31.82 -19.53
C THR A 13 0.31 -33.14 -20.15
N ALA A 14 1.06 -33.95 -19.40
CA ALA A 14 1.54 -35.25 -19.87
C ALA A 14 0.39 -36.25 -20.10
N LEU A 15 -0.59 -36.29 -19.19
CA LEU A 15 -1.79 -37.12 -19.32
C LEU A 15 -2.63 -36.72 -20.54
N GLU A 16 -2.79 -35.41 -20.78
CA GLU A 16 -3.47 -34.90 -21.97
C GLU A 16 -2.75 -35.29 -23.26
N GLN A 17 -1.41 -35.21 -23.30
CA GLN A 17 -0.60 -35.71 -24.43
C GLN A 17 -0.72 -37.23 -24.63
N ALA A 18 -0.92 -37.98 -23.54
CA ALA A 18 -1.18 -39.41 -23.55
C ALA A 18 -2.64 -39.78 -23.95
N LYS A 19 -3.45 -38.79 -24.37
CA LYS A 19 -4.87 -38.94 -24.74
C LYS A 19 -5.78 -39.40 -23.60
N ILE A 20 -5.40 -39.12 -22.36
CA ILE A 20 -6.24 -39.34 -21.17
C ILE A 20 -7.11 -38.09 -20.98
N ASP A 21 -8.42 -38.27 -20.81
CA ASP A 21 -9.34 -37.15 -20.55
C ASP A 21 -9.14 -36.62 -19.11
N THR A 22 -8.43 -35.49 -19.00
CA THR A 22 -8.16 -34.81 -17.72
C THR A 22 -9.12 -33.66 -17.43
N ARG A 23 -10.11 -33.42 -18.30
CA ARG A 23 -10.93 -32.20 -18.29
C ARG A 23 -11.61 -31.92 -16.97
N ILE A 24 -12.17 -32.93 -16.30
CA ILE A 24 -12.83 -32.77 -14.99
C ILE A 24 -11.81 -32.29 -13.94
N ILE A 25 -10.62 -32.88 -13.92
CA ILE A 25 -9.57 -32.56 -12.95
C ILE A 25 -9.03 -31.16 -13.21
N SER A 26 -8.66 -30.85 -14.46
CA SER A 26 -8.12 -29.55 -14.86
C SER A 26 -9.12 -28.42 -14.60
N THR A 27 -10.42 -28.65 -14.86
CA THR A 27 -11.47 -27.64 -14.62
C THR A 27 -11.66 -27.37 -13.13
N ASN A 28 -11.78 -28.41 -12.30
CA ASN A 28 -11.91 -28.23 -10.86
C ASN A 28 -10.68 -27.58 -10.23
N LEU A 29 -9.48 -27.94 -10.71
CA LEU A 29 -8.23 -27.31 -10.27
C LEU A 29 -8.22 -25.82 -10.60
N LEU A 30 -8.63 -25.43 -11.81
CA LEU A 30 -8.73 -24.05 -12.23
C LEU A 30 -9.76 -23.27 -11.40
N ILE A 31 -10.91 -23.87 -11.07
CA ILE A 31 -11.92 -23.27 -10.20
C ILE A 31 -11.36 -23.03 -8.79
N ILE A 32 -10.68 -24.02 -8.20
CA ILE A 32 -10.10 -23.91 -6.85
C ILE A 32 -9.01 -22.82 -6.82
N ILE A 33 -8.08 -22.84 -7.78
CA ILE A 33 -7.03 -21.82 -7.89
C ILE A 33 -7.68 -20.45 -8.10
N GLY A 34 -8.66 -20.35 -9.00
CA GLY A 34 -9.40 -19.12 -9.25
C GLY A 34 -10.06 -18.57 -7.99
N ALA A 35 -10.70 -19.41 -7.18
CA ALA A 35 -11.31 -19.00 -5.92
C ALA A 35 -10.27 -18.50 -4.91
N ILE A 36 -9.13 -19.19 -4.77
CA ILE A 36 -8.04 -18.77 -3.90
C ILE A 36 -7.43 -17.44 -4.37
N MET A 37 -7.19 -17.31 -5.69
CA MET A 37 -6.65 -16.08 -6.28
C MET A 37 -7.63 -14.92 -6.12
N LEU A 38 -8.93 -15.14 -6.28
CA LEU A 38 -9.96 -14.13 -6.08
C LEU A 38 -10.01 -13.68 -4.62
N ALA A 39 -10.01 -14.63 -3.68
CA ALA A 39 -9.97 -14.33 -2.25
C ALA A 39 -8.70 -13.54 -1.87
N ALA A 40 -7.54 -13.95 -2.40
CA ALA A 40 -6.29 -13.24 -2.22
C ALA A 40 -6.34 -11.83 -2.81
N ALA A 41 -6.86 -11.66 -4.03
CA ALA A 41 -7.00 -10.35 -4.67
C ALA A 41 -7.88 -9.40 -3.85
N ILE A 42 -9.01 -9.88 -3.32
CA ILE A 42 -9.89 -9.11 -2.44
C ILE A 42 -9.17 -8.75 -1.14
N SER A 43 -8.53 -9.73 -0.49
CA SER A 43 -7.79 -9.53 0.76
C SER A 43 -6.67 -8.49 0.61
N TYR A 44 -5.83 -8.64 -0.42
CA TYR A 44 -4.74 -7.70 -0.69
C TYR A 44 -5.24 -6.34 -1.16
N GLY A 45 -6.30 -6.30 -1.98
CA GLY A 45 -6.94 -5.04 -2.38
C GLY A 45 -7.46 -4.26 -1.18
N PHE A 46 -8.10 -4.94 -0.23
CA PHE A 46 -8.58 -4.32 1.00
C PHE A 46 -7.40 -3.87 1.89
N ALA A 47 -6.41 -4.74 2.12
CA ALA A 47 -5.24 -4.43 2.96
C ALA A 47 -4.37 -3.29 2.38
N SER A 48 -4.28 -3.18 1.05
CA SER A 48 -3.46 -2.15 0.39
C SER A 48 -4.11 -0.77 0.34
N ARG A 49 -5.42 -0.64 0.62
CA ARG A 49 -6.16 0.62 0.52
C ARG A 49 -5.52 1.74 1.36
N GLU A 50 -5.14 1.44 2.59
CA GLU A 50 -4.54 2.44 3.50
C GLU A 50 -3.14 2.86 3.04
N VAL A 51 -2.31 1.91 2.65
CA VAL A 51 -0.95 2.17 2.13
C VAL A 51 -1.02 3.00 0.84
N LEU A 52 -1.91 2.64 -0.09
CA LEU A 52 -2.09 3.37 -1.34
C LEU A 52 -2.60 4.79 -1.08
N SER A 53 -3.55 4.95 -0.16
CA SER A 53 -4.06 6.27 0.22
C SER A 53 -2.95 7.16 0.81
N ASN A 54 -2.08 6.62 1.67
CA ASN A 54 -0.90 7.32 2.19
C ASN A 54 0.09 7.74 1.10
N ILE A 55 0.36 6.85 0.13
CA ILE A 55 1.25 7.14 -1.00
C ILE A 55 0.69 8.25 -1.87
N LEU A 56 -0.58 8.14 -2.29
CA LEU A 56 -1.26 9.18 -3.06
C LEU A 56 -1.25 10.50 -2.31
N ALA A 57 -1.47 10.46 -1.00
CA ALA A 57 -1.43 11.64 -0.17
C ALA A 57 -0.07 12.33 -0.15
N GLY A 58 1.02 11.57 -0.06
CA GLY A 58 2.38 12.09 -0.15
C GLY A 58 2.68 12.75 -1.50
N PHE A 59 2.18 12.19 -2.60
CA PHE A 59 2.31 12.80 -3.93
C PHE A 59 1.67 14.19 -4.00
N PHE A 60 0.49 14.38 -3.41
CA PHE A 60 -0.18 15.69 -3.38
C PHE A 60 0.48 16.65 -2.37
N ASN A 61 0.89 16.17 -1.20
CA ASN A 61 1.52 16.99 -0.16
C ASN A 61 2.80 17.69 -0.62
N LYS A 62 3.60 17.07 -1.50
CA LYS A 62 4.84 17.67 -2.03
C LYS A 62 4.62 18.98 -2.78
N ARG A 63 3.40 19.29 -3.21
CA ARG A 63 3.08 20.57 -3.87
C ARG A 63 2.65 21.66 -2.89
N THR A 64 2.17 21.28 -1.71
CA THR A 64 1.58 22.20 -0.72
C THR A 64 2.54 22.52 0.42
N PHE A 65 3.36 21.55 0.84
CA PHE A 65 4.28 21.66 1.96
C PHE A 65 5.73 21.51 1.50
N GLN A 66 6.63 22.28 2.10
CA GLN A 66 8.06 22.26 1.82
C GLN A 66 8.85 22.23 3.12
N LYS A 67 10.05 21.64 3.10
CA LYS A 67 10.98 21.72 4.24
C LYS A 67 11.24 23.18 4.61
N GLY A 68 11.31 23.46 5.91
CA GLY A 68 11.49 24.80 6.47
C GLY A 68 10.18 25.56 6.74
N MET A 69 9.02 25.08 6.27
CA MET A 69 7.74 25.71 6.61
C MET A 69 7.35 25.43 8.06
N THR A 70 6.78 26.44 8.72
CA THR A 70 6.12 26.25 10.02
C THR A 70 4.65 25.92 9.79
N ILE A 71 4.20 24.78 10.31
CA ILE A 71 2.80 24.37 10.23
C ILE A 71 2.24 24.04 11.61
N GLU A 72 0.92 24.11 11.74
CA GLU A 72 0.18 23.62 12.89
C GLU A 72 -0.89 22.64 12.42
N ILE A 73 -0.88 21.43 12.97
CA ILE A 73 -1.86 20.37 12.73
C ILE A 73 -2.27 19.77 14.07
N ASP A 74 -3.58 19.66 14.32
CA ASP A 74 -4.16 19.13 15.56
C ASP A 74 -3.55 19.70 16.85
N GLY A 75 -3.21 21.00 16.82
CA GLY A 75 -2.61 21.71 17.95
C GLY A 75 -1.09 21.51 18.09
N VAL A 76 -0.46 20.65 17.29
CA VAL A 76 1.00 20.50 17.22
C VAL A 76 1.56 21.50 16.22
N ARG A 77 2.36 22.46 16.71
CA ARG A 77 3.05 23.46 15.89
C ARG A 77 4.54 23.14 15.80
N GLY A 78 5.10 23.12 14.59
CA GLY A 78 6.51 22.83 14.37
C GLY A 78 7.00 23.15 12.97
N ILE A 79 8.30 23.01 12.75
CA ILE A 79 8.97 23.25 11.47
C ILE A 79 9.15 21.91 10.74
N ILE A 80 8.81 21.86 9.46
CA ILE A 80 9.04 20.67 8.63
C ILE A 80 10.56 20.49 8.41
N VAL A 81 11.15 19.47 9.03
CA VAL A 81 12.59 19.15 8.89
C VAL A 81 12.85 18.01 7.90
N GLU A 82 11.88 17.11 7.76
CA GLU A 82 11.97 15.96 6.88
C GLU A 82 10.66 15.70 6.15
N MET A 83 10.76 15.19 4.92
CA MET A 83 9.62 14.82 4.11
C MET A 83 9.95 13.53 3.35
N THR A 84 9.05 12.56 3.43
CA THR A 84 9.10 11.31 2.67
C THR A 84 7.81 11.17 1.83
N ASN A 85 7.64 10.06 1.13
CA ASN A 85 6.40 9.79 0.41
C ASN A 85 5.24 9.41 1.34
N VAL A 86 5.48 9.08 2.60
CA VAL A 86 4.45 8.53 3.51
C VAL A 86 4.25 9.35 4.78
N ALA A 87 5.18 10.24 5.11
CA ALA A 87 5.09 11.11 6.28
C ALA A 87 5.96 12.37 6.13
N ILE A 88 5.68 13.38 6.95
CA ILE A 88 6.59 14.49 7.23
C ILE A 88 7.00 14.44 8.70
N THR A 89 8.19 14.96 9.01
CA THR A 89 8.68 15.10 10.38
C THR A 89 8.69 16.57 10.74
N LEU A 90 7.98 16.90 11.82
CA LEU A 90 7.94 18.23 12.44
C LEU A 90 8.92 18.28 13.60
N GLN A 91 9.76 19.30 13.65
CA GLN A 91 10.52 19.65 14.84
C GLN A 91 9.67 20.62 15.67
N VAL A 92 9.32 20.23 16.89
CA VAL A 92 8.47 21.02 17.81
C VAL A 92 9.33 21.80 18.82
N SER A 93 10.37 21.16 19.34
CA SER A 93 11.41 21.74 20.21
C SER A 93 12.74 21.03 19.92
N GLU A 94 13.90 21.46 20.46
CA GLU A 94 15.19 20.82 20.12
C GLU A 94 15.23 19.30 20.32
N ASN A 95 14.54 18.78 21.34
CA ASN A 95 14.52 17.36 21.68
C ASN A 95 13.24 16.62 21.25
N GLU A 96 12.31 17.29 20.57
CA GLU A 96 11.02 16.71 20.22
C GLU A 96 10.76 16.79 18.72
N ARG A 97 10.51 15.61 18.14
CA ARG A 97 10.07 15.46 16.76
C ARG A 97 8.76 14.69 16.71
N VAL A 98 7.85 15.16 15.87
CA VAL A 98 6.55 14.52 15.64
C VAL A 98 6.49 14.07 14.18
N VAL A 99 6.22 12.79 13.97
CA VAL A 99 6.02 12.22 12.63
C VAL A 99 4.54 12.25 12.30
N VAL A 100 4.18 12.99 11.26
CA VAL A 100 2.79 13.13 10.81
C VAL A 100 2.62 12.37 9.49
N PRO A 101 1.75 11.35 9.44
CA PRO A 101 1.47 10.62 8.20
C PRO A 101 0.93 11.54 7.09
N SER A 102 1.33 11.26 5.85
CA SER A 102 0.92 12.05 4.69
C SER A 102 -0.60 12.07 4.49
N HIS A 103 -1.28 10.95 4.71
CA HIS A 103 -2.75 10.92 4.65
C HIS A 103 -3.38 11.88 5.64
N HIS A 104 -2.84 11.94 6.86
CA HIS A 104 -3.39 12.79 7.91
C HIS A 104 -3.29 14.28 7.54
N LEU A 105 -2.20 14.71 6.91
CA LEU A 105 -2.05 16.08 6.39
C LEU A 105 -3.07 16.45 5.30
N LEU A 106 -3.55 15.47 4.53
CA LEU A 106 -4.56 15.71 3.50
C LEU A 106 -5.98 15.73 4.07
N THR A 107 -6.25 14.91 5.08
CA THR A 107 -7.61 14.78 5.63
C THR A 107 -7.89 15.74 6.78
N SER A 108 -6.86 16.30 7.40
CA SER A 108 -6.98 17.21 8.54
C SER A 108 -6.74 18.66 8.14
N LYS A 109 -7.29 19.60 8.91
CA LYS A 109 -7.12 21.03 8.67
C LYS A 109 -5.71 21.46 9.12
N VAL A 110 -4.85 21.83 8.17
CA VAL A 110 -3.49 22.31 8.46
C VAL A 110 -3.41 23.83 8.32
N LYS A 111 -2.80 24.50 9.31
CA LYS A 111 -2.49 25.93 9.23
C LYS A 111 -1.04 26.13 8.81
N ILE A 112 -0.79 26.98 7.83
CA ILE A 112 0.56 27.41 7.44
C ILE A 112 0.84 28.75 8.13
N ILE A 113 1.89 28.81 8.92
CA ILE A 113 2.26 30.02 9.67
C ILE A 113 3.43 30.68 8.96
N LYS A 114 3.21 31.87 8.42
CA LYS A 114 4.27 32.68 7.79
C LYS A 114 5.03 33.46 8.87
N PRO A 115 6.37 33.52 8.81
CA PRO A 115 7.11 34.47 9.62
C PRO A 115 6.68 35.90 9.24
N SER A 116 6.37 36.71 10.25
CA SER A 116 6.03 38.14 10.12
C SER A 116 7.29 38.98 9.98
#